data_AF-R0H7N4-F1
#
_entry.id   AF-R0H7N4-F1
#
_cell.length_a   1.000
_cell.length_b   1.000
_cell.length_c   1.000
_cell.angle_alpha   90.00
_cell.angle_beta   90.00
_cell.angle_gamma   90.00
#
_symmetry.space_group_name_H-M   'P 1'
#
loop_
_entity.id
_entity.type
_entity.pdbx_description
1 polymer ?
#
loop_
_entity_poly.entity_id
_entity_poly.type
_entity_poly.pdbx_seq_one_letter_code
_entity_poly.pdbx_strand_id
1 'polypeptide(L)'
;MINQSLNKSASSGGRLGPKTPSFGAGSMFFAKPSLKKISESFRTDCRRKLKICNCSTISEEIVRKYGRESCFRCPEGLVNQSGVISDEEEDEDDDDDDDEDEEEGGGEKVASLVSNQMTMKYGLVASKQMVGIFLTVWMRKELIQHVSHLRISCVTRGIMGCLGNKGCIAVSLQLYKTSFCFICSHLASGEREGDERRRNSDVIEILKNTTFPRICRTSFTRVPDRITKHDRVIWLGDLNYRIALSYSETKTLLDRNAWDALLNKDQLKIERDAGRVFKGWHEGKIFFAPTYKYSYNSDAYAGDTTKEKKNKRRTPAWCDRILWHGDGIRQLTYVRGESRFSDHRPVCSVFVVDVEVCESKTGITRRQ
;
A
#
# COMPACT_ATOMS: atom_id res chain seq x y z
N MET A 1 7.55 21.39 -33.27
CA MET A 1 7.24 21.41 -34.71
C MET A 1 8.54 21.36 -35.49
N ILE A 2 8.72 20.29 -36.26
CA ILE A 2 9.36 20.15 -37.58
C ILE A 2 10.84 20.59 -37.82
N ASN A 3 11.57 19.65 -38.43
CA ASN A 3 12.94 19.60 -38.97
C ASN A 3 13.37 20.70 -39.96
N GLN A 4 14.70 20.90 -40.07
CA GLN A 4 15.56 20.95 -41.30
C GLN A 4 16.94 21.57 -40.91
N SER A 5 18.12 20.93 -41.00
CA SER A 5 18.93 20.35 -42.10
C SER A 5 20.15 21.22 -42.50
N LEU A 6 21.35 20.71 -42.17
CA LEU A 6 22.61 20.57 -42.96
C LEU A 6 23.45 21.75 -43.53
N ASN A 7 24.75 21.67 -43.18
CA ASN A 7 26.01 21.85 -43.94
C ASN A 7 26.60 23.23 -44.31
N LYS A 8 27.82 23.49 -43.80
CA LYS A 8 29.06 23.74 -44.60
C LYS A 8 30.35 23.69 -43.75
N SER A 9 31.46 23.42 -44.42
CA SER A 9 32.74 22.84 -43.96
C SER A 9 33.99 23.73 -44.14
N ALA A 10 35.13 23.26 -43.59
CA ALA A 10 36.57 23.59 -43.85
C ALA A 10 37.22 24.71 -42.97
N SER A 11 38.47 24.67 -42.48
CA SER A 11 39.60 23.71 -42.54
C SER A 11 40.74 24.10 -41.56
N SER A 12 41.50 23.08 -41.12
CA SER A 12 42.96 23.00 -40.80
C SER A 12 43.67 23.85 -39.72
N GLY A 13 44.39 23.16 -38.81
CA GLY A 13 45.75 23.53 -38.38
C GLY A 13 46.11 23.28 -36.90
N GLY A 14 47.14 22.46 -36.63
CA GLY A 14 47.99 22.57 -35.42
C GLY A 14 48.09 21.36 -34.49
N ARG A 15 49.32 20.79 -34.37
CA ARG A 15 49.71 19.62 -33.55
C ARG A 15 50.27 20.03 -32.16
N LEU A 16 50.37 19.00 -31.29
CA LEU A 16 51.26 18.77 -30.11
C LEU A 16 50.76 19.17 -28.71
N GLY A 17 50.70 18.16 -27.81
CA GLY A 17 50.29 18.24 -26.40
C GLY A 17 51.39 18.72 -25.43
N PRO A 18 51.16 18.63 -24.09
CA PRO A 18 51.56 17.40 -23.39
C PRO A 18 50.69 16.94 -22.18
N LYS A 19 50.83 15.63 -21.93
CA LYS A 19 50.64 14.76 -20.75
C LYS A 19 50.22 15.35 -19.38
N THR A 20 49.31 14.64 -18.69
CA THR A 20 49.31 14.33 -17.24
C THR A 20 48.21 13.28 -16.91
N PRO A 21 48.28 12.56 -15.76
CA PRO A 21 48.21 11.10 -15.75
C PRO A 21 46.85 10.49 -15.37
N SER A 22 46.76 9.19 -15.66
CA SER A 22 45.72 8.25 -15.26
C SER A 22 45.53 8.16 -13.75
N PHE A 23 44.28 8.25 -13.28
CA PHE A 23 43.83 7.63 -12.04
C PHE A 23 42.65 6.70 -12.36
N GLY A 24 42.74 5.48 -11.82
CA GLY A 24 41.93 4.33 -12.21
C GLY A 24 40.43 4.52 -12.03
N ALA A 25 39.68 4.11 -13.06
CA ALA A 25 38.25 3.91 -12.97
C ALA A 25 37.94 2.64 -12.17
N GLY A 26 37.84 2.79 -10.85
CA GLY A 26 37.19 1.82 -9.97
C GLY A 26 35.68 1.88 -10.18
N SER A 27 35.14 0.90 -10.89
CA SER A 27 33.71 0.73 -11.09
C SER A 27 33.02 0.44 -9.76
N MET A 28 32.23 1.40 -9.23
CA MET A 28 31.25 1.10 -8.19
C MET A 28 29.94 0.70 -8.86
N PHE A 29 29.89 -0.54 -9.33
CA PHE A 29 28.63 -1.25 -9.57
C PHE A 29 27.92 -1.40 -8.22
N PHE A 30 26.95 -0.54 -7.93
CA PHE A 30 25.95 -0.84 -6.92
C PHE A 30 25.13 -2.03 -7.43
N ALA A 31 25.46 -3.23 -6.95
CA ALA A 31 24.62 -4.40 -7.11
C ALA A 31 23.26 -4.09 -6.46
N LYS A 32 22.25 -3.81 -7.30
CA LYS A 32 20.85 -3.77 -6.86
C LYS A 32 20.51 -5.17 -6.34
N PRO A 33 20.13 -5.34 -5.06
CA PRO A 33 19.59 -6.63 -4.64
C PRO A 33 18.33 -6.89 -5.45
N SER A 34 18.30 -8.02 -6.17
CA SER A 34 17.10 -8.50 -6.83
C SER A 34 16.00 -8.67 -5.78
N LEU A 35 14.88 -7.94 -5.92
CA LEU A 35 13.72 -8.03 -5.02
C LEU A 35 13.06 -9.42 -5.00
N LYS A 36 13.45 -10.31 -5.93
CA LYS A 36 13.12 -11.74 -5.85
C LYS A 36 13.70 -12.38 -4.57
N LYS A 37 14.92 -11.99 -4.16
CA LYS A 37 15.55 -12.51 -2.92
C LYS A 37 14.89 -12.01 -1.63
N ILE A 38 14.31 -10.81 -1.63
CA ILE A 38 13.53 -10.31 -0.48
C ILE A 38 12.16 -11.00 -0.39
N SER A 39 11.63 -11.50 -1.51
CA SER A 39 10.41 -12.32 -1.50
C SER A 39 10.64 -13.76 -1.02
N GLU A 40 11.88 -14.25 -1.05
CA GLU A 40 12.23 -15.64 -0.69
C GLU A 40 12.63 -15.80 0.79
N SER A 41 13.03 -14.74 1.49
CA SER A 41 13.59 -14.85 2.86
C SER A 41 12.59 -14.79 4.02
N PHE A 42 11.28 -14.81 3.77
CA PHE A 42 10.29 -14.66 4.86
C PHE A 42 9.23 -15.76 4.83
N ARG A 43 9.70 -16.99 5.07
CA ARG A 43 8.87 -18.06 5.61
C ARG A 43 8.68 -17.76 7.11
N THR A 44 7.43 -17.65 7.55
CA THR A 44 7.09 -17.75 8.97
C THR A 44 7.59 -19.10 9.51
N ASP A 45 7.96 -19.17 10.80
CA ASP A 45 8.24 -20.42 11.54
C ASP A 45 7.11 -21.47 11.50
N CYS A 46 6.03 -21.20 10.78
CA CYS A 46 5.13 -22.21 10.24
C CYS A 46 5.07 -22.02 8.72
N ARG A 47 5.52 -23.02 7.95
CA ARG A 47 5.52 -23.11 6.48
C ARG A 47 4.10 -23.10 5.85
N ARG A 48 3.20 -22.21 6.25
CA ARG A 48 1.84 -22.09 5.69
C ARG A 48 1.69 -20.74 5.01
N LYS A 49 1.63 -20.74 3.67
CA LYS A 49 1.15 -19.58 2.90
C LYS A 49 -0.21 -19.17 3.48
N LEU A 50 -0.41 -17.88 3.75
CA LEU A 50 -1.73 -17.37 4.12
C LEU A 50 -2.72 -17.82 3.05
N LYS A 51 -3.75 -18.57 3.43
CA LYS A 51 -4.72 -19.04 2.47
C LYS A 51 -5.44 -17.80 1.92
N ILE A 52 -5.56 -17.73 0.60
CA ILE A 52 -6.30 -16.68 -0.11
C ILE A 52 -7.73 -16.57 0.47
N CYS A 53 -8.30 -17.71 0.89
CA CYS A 53 -9.58 -17.81 1.60
C CYS A 53 -9.46 -18.79 2.78
N ASN A 54 -10.00 -18.43 3.95
CA ASN A 54 -10.07 -19.29 5.15
C ASN A 54 -11.48 -19.82 5.44
N CYS A 55 -12.44 -19.64 4.52
CA CYS A 55 -13.77 -20.22 4.68
C CYS A 55 -13.68 -21.74 4.74
N SER A 56 -14.01 -22.30 5.89
CA SER A 56 -14.21 -23.73 6.07
C SER A 56 -15.46 -24.17 5.28
N THR A 57 -15.43 -25.36 4.69
CA THR A 57 -16.55 -26.02 3.99
C THR A 57 -17.72 -26.40 4.94
N ILE A 58 -17.86 -25.68 6.06
CA ILE A 58 -18.91 -25.85 7.09
C ILE A 58 -20.29 -25.39 6.56
N SER A 59 -20.40 -25.06 5.27
CA SER A 59 -21.71 -25.00 4.61
C SER A 59 -22.25 -26.37 4.24
N GLU A 60 -21.46 -27.44 4.16
CA GLU A 60 -22.02 -28.78 3.87
C GLU A 60 -22.86 -29.33 5.03
N GLU A 61 -22.48 -29.09 6.29
CA GLU A 61 -23.28 -29.50 7.45
C GLU A 61 -24.59 -28.71 7.56
N ILE A 62 -24.58 -27.41 7.22
CA ILE A 62 -25.78 -26.57 7.25
C ILE A 62 -26.69 -26.87 6.05
N VAL A 63 -26.13 -27.12 4.86
CA VAL A 63 -26.90 -27.52 3.67
C VAL A 63 -27.50 -28.92 3.84
N ARG A 64 -26.83 -29.86 4.52
CA ARG A 64 -27.42 -31.17 4.88
C ARG A 64 -28.54 -31.06 5.92
N LYS A 65 -28.52 -30.04 6.79
CA LYS A 65 -29.51 -29.88 7.86
C LYS A 65 -30.83 -29.24 7.40
N TYR A 66 -30.83 -28.54 6.26
CA TYR A 66 -32.02 -27.85 5.71
C TYR A 66 -32.37 -28.23 4.26
N GLY A 67 -31.68 -29.20 3.66
CA GLY A 67 -31.86 -29.62 2.26
C GLY A 67 -32.65 -30.92 2.06
N ARG A 68 -33.59 -31.25 2.95
CA ARG A 68 -34.41 -32.47 2.84
C ARG A 68 -35.90 -32.19 2.68
N GLU A 69 -36.25 -31.30 1.77
CA GLU A 69 -37.53 -31.39 1.05
C GLU A 69 -37.24 -31.11 -0.43
N SER A 70 -37.85 -31.91 -1.31
CA SER A 70 -37.76 -31.88 -2.77
C SER A 70 -36.48 -32.45 -3.43
N CYS A 71 -36.43 -33.78 -3.57
CA CYS A 71 -36.11 -34.40 -4.85
C CYS A 71 -36.74 -35.79 -4.94
N PHE A 72 -37.86 -35.89 -5.65
CA PHE A 72 -38.48 -37.14 -6.09
C PHE A 72 -37.75 -37.63 -7.35
N ARG A 73 -37.47 -38.94 -7.38
CA ARG A 73 -36.94 -39.75 -8.51
C ARG A 73 -35.49 -39.48 -8.96
N CYS A 74 -34.59 -40.39 -8.58
CA CYS A 74 -33.98 -41.39 -9.49
C CYS A 74 -33.06 -42.35 -8.69
N PRO A 75 -32.82 -43.59 -9.19
CA PRO A 75 -32.63 -44.79 -8.36
C PRO A 75 -31.19 -45.06 -7.90
N GLU A 76 -31.08 -45.71 -6.75
CA GLU A 76 -29.86 -46.26 -6.16
C GLU A 76 -29.28 -47.42 -6.99
N GLY A 77 -27.95 -47.42 -7.14
CA GLY A 77 -27.17 -48.53 -7.67
C GLY A 77 -25.93 -48.73 -6.80
N LEU A 78 -25.88 -49.90 -6.17
CA LEU A 78 -24.98 -50.36 -5.13
C LEU A 78 -23.65 -50.93 -5.71
N VAL A 79 -22.63 -51.08 -4.84
CA VAL A 79 -21.58 -52.15 -4.81
C VAL A 79 -20.10 -51.78 -5.11
N ASN A 80 -19.34 -51.74 -4.01
CA ASN A 80 -18.06 -52.40 -3.62
C ASN A 80 -16.72 -52.28 -4.38
N GLN A 81 -15.71 -51.96 -3.55
CA GLN A 81 -14.41 -52.64 -3.28
C GLN A 81 -13.22 -52.66 -4.26
N SER A 82 -12.07 -52.32 -3.66
CA SER A 82 -10.72 -52.94 -3.72
C SER A 82 -9.71 -52.56 -4.82
N GLY A 83 -8.42 -52.61 -4.41
CA GLY A 83 -7.19 -52.41 -5.20
C GLY A 83 -6.39 -51.19 -4.69
N VAL A 84 -5.48 -51.30 -3.71
CA VAL A 84 -4.09 -51.83 -3.78
C VAL A 84 -3.39 -51.46 -5.09
N ILE A 85 -2.36 -50.62 -5.00
CA ILE A 85 -1.07 -50.69 -5.71
C ILE A 85 -0.07 -49.84 -4.88
N SER A 86 1.00 -50.51 -4.48
CA SER A 86 2.27 -50.03 -3.94
C SER A 86 3.09 -49.30 -5.01
N ASP A 87 4.03 -48.46 -4.61
CA ASP A 87 5.40 -48.48 -5.15
C ASP A 87 6.30 -47.69 -4.16
N GLU A 88 7.24 -48.43 -3.60
CA GLU A 88 8.39 -47.98 -2.81
C GLU A 88 9.54 -47.69 -3.78
N GLU A 89 10.31 -46.64 -3.54
CA GLU A 89 11.72 -46.60 -3.92
C GLU A 89 12.51 -46.04 -2.74
N GLU A 90 13.38 -46.90 -2.22
CA GLU A 90 14.47 -46.65 -1.28
C GLU A 90 15.64 -45.99 -2.02
N ASP A 91 16.50 -45.28 -1.27
CA ASP A 91 17.95 -45.45 -1.35
C ASP A 91 18.60 -44.65 -0.19
N GLU A 92 19.44 -45.37 0.54
CA GLU A 92 20.21 -45.02 1.73
C GLU A 92 21.55 -44.34 1.38
N ASP A 93 22.23 -43.77 2.39
CA ASP A 93 23.69 -43.75 2.61
C ASP A 93 24.03 -42.72 3.73
N ASP A 94 24.16 -43.18 4.99
CA ASP A 94 25.41 -43.28 5.83
C ASP A 94 26.50 -42.17 5.66
N ASP A 95 27.25 -41.65 6.65
CA ASP A 95 27.69 -42.07 7.99
C ASP A 95 28.17 -40.85 8.85
N ASP A 96 28.07 -41.00 10.18
CA ASP A 96 28.99 -40.71 11.32
C ASP A 96 29.76 -39.37 11.52
N ASP A 97 29.63 -38.79 12.73
CA ASP A 97 30.65 -38.90 13.82
C ASP A 97 30.25 -38.08 15.07
N ASP A 98 30.51 -38.68 16.25
CA ASP A 98 30.24 -38.24 17.63
C ASP A 98 31.22 -37.17 18.16
N ASP A 99 30.81 -36.43 19.22
CA ASP A 99 31.58 -36.30 20.49
C ASP A 99 30.92 -35.33 21.51
N GLU A 100 30.85 -35.81 22.76
CA GLU A 100 30.40 -35.17 24.01
C GLU A 100 31.50 -34.21 24.57
N ASP A 101 31.21 -33.16 25.35
CA ASP A 101 31.29 -33.18 26.83
C ASP A 101 30.98 -31.80 27.49
N GLU A 102 30.86 -31.85 28.81
CA GLU A 102 30.08 -31.05 29.78
C GLU A 102 30.62 -29.68 30.33
N GLU A 103 29.64 -28.97 30.94
CA GLU A 103 29.56 -27.96 32.03
C GLU A 103 30.75 -27.10 32.55
N GLU A 104 30.48 -25.79 32.78
CA GLU A 104 30.27 -25.20 34.13
C GLU A 104 29.97 -23.68 34.06
N GLY A 105 29.18 -23.17 35.03
CA GLY A 105 29.22 -21.73 35.40
C GLY A 105 27.89 -21.06 35.72
N GLY A 106 27.43 -21.18 36.97
CA GLY A 106 26.20 -20.56 37.48
C GLY A 106 26.20 -19.04 37.60
N GLY A 107 25.01 -18.45 37.45
CA GLY A 107 24.71 -17.07 37.84
C GLY A 107 23.41 -16.57 37.22
N GLU A 108 22.56 -15.93 38.03
CA GLU A 108 21.41 -15.11 37.62
C GLU A 108 20.07 -15.81 37.30
N LYS A 109 19.56 -16.58 38.26
CA LYS A 109 18.12 -16.89 38.42
C LYS A 109 17.25 -15.68 38.82
N VAL A 110 17.63 -14.44 38.50
CA VAL A 110 16.91 -13.21 38.94
C VAL A 110 16.51 -12.29 37.78
N ALA A 111 16.97 -12.53 36.55
CA ALA A 111 16.63 -11.68 35.40
C ALA A 111 15.34 -12.12 34.64
N SER A 112 14.73 -13.26 34.98
CA SER A 112 13.62 -13.83 34.19
C SER A 112 12.21 -13.34 34.54
N LEU A 113 12.07 -12.42 35.52
CA LEU A 113 10.75 -11.94 35.97
C LEU A 113 10.43 -10.49 35.58
N VAL A 114 11.32 -9.80 34.87
CA VAL A 114 11.12 -8.38 34.48
C VAL A 114 11.48 -8.15 33.00
N SER A 115 11.01 -9.00 32.08
CA SER A 115 10.92 -8.63 30.66
C SER A 115 9.96 -9.50 29.84
N ASN A 116 8.81 -9.90 30.43
CA ASN A 116 7.68 -10.36 29.63
C ASN A 116 6.90 -9.17 29.03
N GLN A 117 7.62 -8.13 28.62
CA GLN A 117 7.08 -7.16 27.69
C GLN A 117 7.05 -7.88 26.35
N MET A 118 5.93 -8.57 26.05
CA MET A 118 5.68 -9.18 24.75
C MET A 118 6.05 -8.15 23.68
N THR A 119 7.23 -8.33 23.08
CA THR A 119 7.65 -7.51 21.96
C THR A 119 6.58 -7.70 20.90
N MET A 120 5.82 -6.64 20.62
CA MET A 120 4.72 -6.71 19.65
C MET A 120 5.32 -6.95 18.28
N LYS A 121 5.38 -8.22 17.87
CA LYS A 121 5.95 -8.63 16.59
C LYS A 121 4.90 -8.39 15.51
N TYR A 122 5.26 -7.61 14.50
CA TYR A 122 4.46 -7.45 13.28
C TYR A 122 4.88 -8.47 12.24
N GLY A 123 3.94 -8.93 11.42
CA GLY A 123 4.17 -9.70 10.21
C GLY A 123 3.64 -8.96 8.98
N LEU A 124 4.32 -9.13 7.85
CA LEU A 124 3.89 -8.59 6.56
C LEU A 124 2.70 -9.40 6.03
N VAL A 125 1.56 -8.75 5.86
CA VAL A 125 0.33 -9.37 5.33
C VAL A 125 0.25 -9.22 3.81
N ALA A 126 0.58 -8.04 3.29
CA ALA A 126 0.56 -7.75 1.87
C ALA A 126 1.67 -6.78 1.48
N SER A 127 2.24 -6.98 0.29
CA SER A 127 3.22 -6.07 -0.31
C SER A 127 3.03 -6.06 -1.81
N LYS A 128 2.91 -4.87 -2.40
CA LYS A 128 2.78 -4.71 -3.84
C LYS A 128 3.40 -3.41 -4.30
N GLN A 129 4.12 -3.48 -5.41
CA GLN A 129 4.68 -2.35 -6.12
C GLN A 129 4.08 -2.26 -7.53
N MET A 130 3.82 -1.04 -7.99
CA MET A 130 3.42 -0.69 -9.35
C MET A 130 4.17 0.58 -9.76
N VAL A 131 5.21 0.43 -10.58
CA VAL A 131 6.12 1.52 -10.97
C VAL A 131 6.67 2.23 -9.72
N GLY A 132 6.29 3.48 -9.46
CA GLY A 132 6.71 4.27 -8.30
C GLY A 132 5.73 4.23 -7.13
N ILE A 133 4.63 3.49 -7.22
CA ILE A 133 3.66 3.31 -6.14
C ILE A 133 4.00 2.03 -5.40
N PHE A 134 4.07 2.11 -4.08
CA PHE A 134 4.34 0.96 -3.22
C PHE A 134 3.37 0.96 -2.03
N LEU A 135 2.76 -0.19 -1.75
CA LEU A 135 1.85 -0.39 -0.63
C LEU A 135 2.22 -1.66 0.12
N THR A 136 2.38 -1.53 1.43
CA THR A 136 2.56 -2.65 2.34
C THR A 136 1.53 -2.59 3.47
N VAL A 137 1.07 -3.75 3.91
CA VAL A 137 0.17 -3.89 5.05
C VAL A 137 0.83 -4.82 6.06
N TRP A 138 1.03 -4.31 7.27
CA TRP A 138 1.65 -5.02 8.39
C TRP A 138 0.62 -5.20 9.48
N MET A 139 0.68 -6.33 10.17
CA MET A 139 -0.27 -6.64 11.24
C MET A 139 0.44 -7.34 12.39
N ARG A 140 0.01 -7.09 13.63
CA ARG A 140 0.46 -7.82 14.81
C ARG A 140 0.27 -9.33 14.59
N LYS A 141 1.28 -10.14 14.92
CA LYS A 141 1.32 -11.58 14.58
C LYS A 141 0.08 -12.35 15.06
N GLU A 142 -0.43 -12.03 16.23
CA GLU A 142 -1.62 -12.64 16.84
C GLU A 142 -2.92 -12.38 16.06
N LEU A 143 -2.99 -11.29 15.27
CA LEU A 143 -4.16 -10.98 14.46
C LEU A 143 -4.12 -11.65 13.08
N ILE A 144 -2.94 -12.08 12.62
CA ILE A 144 -2.75 -12.64 11.27
C ILE A 144 -3.61 -13.89 11.04
N GLN A 145 -3.80 -14.73 12.06
CA GLN A 145 -4.65 -15.93 11.97
C GLN A 145 -6.13 -15.61 11.70
N HIS A 146 -6.55 -14.37 11.95
CA HIS A 146 -7.92 -13.90 11.75
C HIS A 146 -8.10 -13.16 10.42
N VAL A 147 -7.03 -13.02 9.62
CA VAL A 147 -7.10 -12.45 8.28
C VAL A 147 -7.57 -13.50 7.29
N SER A 148 -8.48 -13.11 6.40
CA SER A 148 -8.96 -13.92 5.29
C SER A 148 -9.23 -13.04 4.06
N HIS A 149 -9.51 -13.67 2.92
CA HIS A 149 -9.94 -13.00 1.70
C HIS A 149 -8.99 -11.92 1.16
N LEU A 150 -7.68 -12.10 1.37
CA LEU A 150 -6.65 -11.17 0.93
C LEU A 150 -6.58 -11.15 -0.60
N ARG A 151 -6.81 -9.97 -1.20
CA ARG A 151 -6.80 -9.72 -2.64
C ARG A 151 -6.15 -8.39 -2.93
N ILE A 152 -5.43 -8.31 -4.05
CA ILE A 152 -4.73 -7.10 -4.48
C ILE A 152 -5.18 -6.75 -5.89
N SER A 153 -5.49 -5.48 -6.12
CA SER A 153 -5.85 -4.93 -7.43
C SER A 153 -4.97 -3.72 -7.75
N CYS A 154 -4.68 -3.51 -9.04
CA CYS A 154 -3.86 -2.41 -9.52
C CYS A 154 -4.55 -1.77 -10.72
N VAL A 155 -4.70 -0.44 -10.70
CA VAL A 155 -5.30 0.34 -11.79
C VAL A 155 -4.29 1.38 -12.24
N THR A 156 -3.99 1.42 -13.55
CA THR A 156 -3.10 2.43 -14.14
C THR A 156 -3.91 3.63 -14.67
N ARG A 157 -3.36 4.84 -14.56
CA ARG A 157 -4.02 6.12 -14.91
C ARG A 157 -3.07 7.10 -15.65
N GLY A 158 -2.11 6.56 -16.39
CA GLY A 158 -1.09 7.36 -17.09
C GLY A 158 -1.56 8.01 -18.39
N ILE A 159 -0.62 8.26 -19.30
CA ILE A 159 -0.88 8.76 -20.67
C ILE A 159 -1.90 7.83 -21.35
N MET A 160 -2.93 8.41 -21.97
CA MET A 160 -4.08 7.71 -22.57
C MET A 160 -4.85 6.78 -21.62
N GLY A 161 -4.70 6.95 -20.30
CA GLY A 161 -5.43 6.16 -19.31
C GLY A 161 -4.88 4.75 -19.06
N CYS A 162 -3.80 4.34 -19.75
CA CYS A 162 -3.25 2.98 -19.66
C CYS A 162 -1.72 2.93 -19.43
N LEU A 163 -0.94 3.88 -20.00
CA LEU A 163 0.52 3.88 -19.95
C LEU A 163 1.04 4.92 -18.94
N GLY A 164 1.53 4.51 -17.77
CA GLY A 164 2.31 5.44 -16.95
C GLY A 164 2.47 5.10 -15.48
N ASN A 165 3.24 5.96 -14.81
CA ASN A 165 3.60 5.90 -13.40
C ASN A 165 2.50 6.43 -12.46
N LYS A 166 1.24 6.42 -12.89
CA LYS A 166 0.08 6.96 -12.18
C LYS A 166 -0.97 5.87 -12.04
N GLY A 167 -1.80 5.98 -11.01
CA GLY A 167 -2.83 4.99 -10.71
C GLY A 167 -2.91 4.66 -9.23
N CYS A 168 -3.30 3.44 -8.91
CA CYS A 168 -3.34 2.97 -7.53
C CYS A 168 -3.03 1.48 -7.38
N ILE A 169 -2.67 1.13 -6.16
CA ILE A 169 -2.69 -0.24 -5.63
C ILE A 169 -3.76 -0.29 -4.55
N ALA A 170 -4.64 -1.28 -4.61
CA ALA A 170 -5.66 -1.52 -3.61
C ALA A 170 -5.50 -2.93 -3.01
N VAL A 171 -5.44 -3.03 -1.68
CA VAL A 171 -5.40 -4.27 -0.92
C VAL A 171 -6.74 -4.44 -0.21
N SER A 172 -7.48 -5.48 -0.56
CA SER A 172 -8.69 -5.93 0.11
C SER A 172 -8.34 -7.09 1.04
N LEU A 173 -8.84 -7.07 2.26
CA LEU A 173 -8.76 -8.20 3.19
C LEU A 173 -9.97 -8.19 4.12
N GLN A 174 -10.20 -9.30 4.80
CA GLN A 174 -11.19 -9.40 5.87
C GLN A 174 -10.48 -9.76 7.17
N LEU A 175 -10.70 -8.98 8.23
CA LEU A 175 -10.23 -9.25 9.57
C LEU A 175 -11.45 -9.62 10.42
N TYR A 176 -11.48 -10.85 10.94
CA TYR A 176 -12.70 -11.46 11.50
C TYR A 176 -13.87 -11.37 10.52
N LYS A 177 -14.94 -10.62 10.83
CA LYS A 177 -16.08 -10.39 9.92
C LYS A 177 -16.00 -9.08 9.17
N THR A 178 -15.12 -8.16 9.54
CA THR A 178 -15.05 -6.81 8.96
C THR A 178 -14.11 -6.79 7.76
N SER A 179 -14.60 -6.26 6.65
CA SER A 179 -13.84 -6.09 5.42
C SER A 179 -13.12 -4.74 5.39
N PHE A 180 -11.83 -4.80 5.04
CA PHE A 180 -10.94 -3.65 4.90
C PHE A 180 -10.48 -3.49 3.45
N CYS A 181 -10.36 -2.23 3.01
CA CYS A 181 -9.66 -1.89 1.78
C CYS A 181 -8.67 -0.75 2.02
N PHE A 182 -7.39 -1.00 1.72
CA PHE A 182 -6.32 0.00 1.77
C PHE A 182 -5.91 0.36 0.35
N ILE A 183 -5.97 1.65 0.00
CA ILE A 183 -5.62 2.14 -1.34
C ILE A 183 -4.44 3.10 -1.22
N CYS A 184 -3.40 2.89 -2.02
CA CYS A 184 -2.30 3.83 -2.22
C CYS A 184 -2.33 4.32 -3.67
N SER A 185 -2.52 5.62 -3.90
CA SER A 185 -2.59 6.20 -5.24
C SER A 185 -1.57 7.30 -5.49
N HIS A 186 -1.21 7.47 -6.76
CA HIS A 186 -0.49 8.62 -7.27
C HIS A 186 -1.27 9.15 -8.47
N LEU A 187 -1.96 10.27 -8.29
CA LEU A 187 -2.88 10.85 -9.29
C LEU A 187 -2.18 11.82 -10.24
N ALA A 188 -2.86 12.22 -11.32
CA ALA A 188 -2.33 13.18 -12.28
C ALA A 188 -1.75 14.45 -11.62
N SER A 189 -0.51 14.78 -11.98
CA SER A 189 0.17 15.99 -11.53
C SER A 189 -0.11 17.18 -12.46
N GLY A 190 0.26 18.37 -12.00
CA GLY A 190 0.15 19.62 -12.75
C GLY A 190 -0.53 20.73 -11.94
N GLU A 191 -0.14 21.97 -12.24
CA GLU A 191 -0.61 23.22 -11.59
C GLU A 191 -1.38 24.11 -12.56
N ARG A 192 -1.67 23.64 -13.78
CA ARG A 192 -2.48 24.42 -14.72
C ARG A 192 -3.93 24.38 -14.27
N GLU A 193 -4.65 25.46 -14.55
CA GLU A 193 -6.10 25.50 -14.37
C GLU A 193 -6.76 24.35 -15.14
N GLY A 194 -7.69 23.63 -14.49
CA GLY A 194 -8.33 22.45 -15.04
C GLY A 194 -7.63 21.12 -14.74
N ASP A 195 -6.39 21.13 -14.23
CA ASP A 195 -5.66 19.90 -13.88
C ASP A 195 -6.36 19.12 -12.74
N GLU A 196 -7.14 19.79 -11.89
CA GLU A 196 -7.96 19.16 -10.85
C GLU A 196 -9.03 18.22 -11.46
N ARG A 197 -9.55 18.54 -12.65
CA ARG A 197 -10.53 17.68 -13.33
C ARG A 197 -9.90 16.36 -13.78
N ARG A 198 -8.60 16.36 -14.13
CA ARG A 198 -7.86 15.14 -14.46
C ARG A 198 -7.71 14.25 -13.23
N ARG A 199 -7.41 14.84 -12.07
CA ARG A 199 -7.36 14.11 -10.78
C ARG A 199 -8.72 13.55 -10.37
N ASN A 200 -9.81 14.31 -10.54
CA ASN A 200 -11.16 13.81 -10.30
C ASN A 200 -11.48 12.60 -11.20
N SER A 201 -11.14 12.70 -12.49
CA SER A 201 -11.32 11.61 -13.45
C SER A 201 -10.53 10.36 -13.04
N ASP A 202 -9.30 10.52 -12.56
CA ASP A 202 -8.50 9.40 -12.05
C ASP A 202 -9.17 8.72 -10.86
N VAL A 203 -9.70 9.49 -9.89
CA VAL A 203 -10.42 8.94 -8.74
C VAL A 203 -11.67 8.16 -9.19
N ILE A 204 -12.47 8.74 -10.09
CA ILE A 204 -13.68 8.09 -10.62
C ILE A 204 -13.34 6.78 -11.32
N GLU A 205 -12.32 6.78 -12.18
CA GLU A 205 -11.89 5.59 -12.92
C GLU A 205 -11.25 4.54 -12.00
N ILE A 206 -10.51 4.93 -10.96
CA ILE A 206 -10.01 4.00 -9.94
C ILE A 206 -11.17 3.31 -9.22
N LEU A 207 -12.17 4.07 -8.76
CA LEU A 207 -13.35 3.52 -8.09
C LEU A 207 -14.16 2.59 -9.00
N LYS A 208 -14.29 2.95 -10.27
CA LYS A 208 -15.05 2.19 -11.27
C LYS A 208 -14.34 0.89 -11.68
N ASN A 209 -13.03 0.94 -11.92
CA ASN A 209 -12.26 -0.14 -12.53
C ASN A 209 -11.57 -1.05 -11.51
N THR A 210 -11.47 -0.65 -10.25
CA THR A 210 -10.97 -1.55 -9.20
C THR A 210 -12.02 -2.60 -8.88
N THR A 211 -11.74 -3.83 -9.31
CA THR A 211 -12.53 -5.02 -8.98
C THR A 211 -11.66 -6.04 -8.25
N PHE A 212 -12.27 -6.76 -7.30
CA PHE A 212 -11.63 -7.85 -6.59
C PHE A 212 -12.27 -9.17 -6.97
N PRO A 213 -11.50 -10.19 -7.40
CA PRO A 213 -12.06 -11.46 -7.83
C PRO A 213 -12.78 -12.17 -6.68
N ARG A 214 -13.84 -12.90 -7.02
CA ARG A 214 -14.54 -13.78 -6.08
C ARG A 214 -13.73 -15.06 -5.93
N ILE A 215 -13.10 -15.21 -4.77
CA ILE A 215 -12.21 -16.33 -4.43
C ILE A 215 -12.90 -17.42 -3.60
N CYS A 216 -14.10 -17.16 -3.09
CA CYS A 216 -14.90 -18.11 -2.33
C CYS A 216 -16.17 -18.45 -3.10
N ARG A 217 -16.51 -19.74 -3.22
CA ARG A 217 -17.75 -20.20 -3.89
C ARG A 217 -18.98 -20.15 -2.97
N THR A 218 -18.78 -20.08 -1.65
CA THR A 218 -19.84 -20.05 -0.66
C THR A 218 -20.75 -18.84 -0.88
N SER A 219 -22.06 -19.07 -1.00
CA SER A 219 -23.05 -18.03 -1.30
C SER A 219 -23.35 -17.11 -0.12
N PHE A 220 -22.92 -17.46 1.09
CA PHE A 220 -23.30 -16.78 2.34
C PHE A 220 -22.30 -15.71 2.81
N THR A 221 -21.09 -15.66 2.27
CA THR A 221 -20.10 -14.64 2.63
C THR A 221 -20.15 -13.45 1.65
N ARG A 222 -20.64 -12.30 2.13
CA ARG A 222 -20.64 -11.03 1.38
C ARG A 222 -19.23 -10.44 1.34
N VAL A 223 -18.34 -11.09 0.60
CA VAL A 223 -16.99 -10.57 0.35
C VAL A 223 -17.08 -9.43 -0.66
N PRO A 224 -16.66 -8.20 -0.34
CA PRO A 224 -16.78 -7.07 -1.27
C PRO A 224 -15.99 -7.28 -2.56
N ASP A 225 -16.58 -6.91 -3.70
CA ASP A 225 -15.99 -6.96 -5.03
C ASP A 225 -15.50 -5.59 -5.53
N ARG A 226 -15.86 -4.50 -4.83
CA ARG A 226 -15.53 -3.10 -5.16
C ARG A 226 -15.04 -2.35 -3.92
N ILE A 227 -14.25 -1.29 -4.12
CA ILE A 227 -13.67 -0.47 -3.03
C ILE A 227 -14.75 -0.01 -2.04
N THR A 228 -15.79 0.70 -2.50
CA THR A 228 -16.81 1.33 -1.63
C THR A 228 -17.78 0.36 -0.98
N LYS A 229 -17.72 -0.94 -1.32
CA LYS A 229 -18.52 -1.99 -0.68
C LYS A 229 -17.84 -2.60 0.55
N HIS A 230 -16.60 -2.23 0.86
CA HIS A 230 -15.95 -2.66 2.09
C HIS A 230 -16.47 -1.86 3.28
N ASP A 231 -16.48 -2.49 4.45
CA ASP A 231 -16.95 -1.88 5.70
C ASP A 231 -16.03 -0.74 6.14
N ARG A 232 -14.72 -0.91 5.91
CA ARG A 232 -13.67 0.03 6.29
C ARG A 232 -12.74 0.29 5.11
N VAL A 233 -12.65 1.54 4.67
CA VAL A 233 -11.78 1.92 3.55
C VAL A 233 -10.86 3.05 3.96
N ILE A 234 -9.56 2.90 3.71
CA ILE A 234 -8.55 3.94 3.88
C ILE A 234 -7.86 4.16 2.55
N TRP A 235 -7.96 5.39 2.04
CA TRP A 235 -7.30 5.81 0.80
C TRP A 235 -6.23 6.84 1.12
N LEU A 236 -4.99 6.52 0.79
CA LEU A 236 -3.83 7.37 0.99
C LEU A 236 -3.01 7.55 -0.29
N GLY A 237 -2.11 8.53 -0.28
CA GLY A 237 -1.07 8.69 -1.27
C GLY A 237 -0.90 10.14 -1.76
N ASP A 238 -0.16 10.29 -2.84
CA ASP A 238 0.04 11.57 -3.52
C ASP A 238 -1.15 11.83 -4.46
N LEU A 239 -2.16 12.51 -3.91
CA LEU A 239 -3.36 12.89 -4.66
C LEU A 239 -3.12 14.09 -5.57
N ASN A 240 -1.98 14.78 -5.43
CA ASN A 240 -1.50 15.85 -6.31
C ASN A 240 -2.43 17.08 -6.47
N TYR A 241 -3.49 17.22 -5.67
CA TYR A 241 -4.29 18.44 -5.63
C TYR A 241 -3.44 19.61 -5.14
N ARG A 242 -3.72 20.80 -5.68
CA ARG A 242 -2.93 22.02 -5.47
C ARG A 242 -3.75 23.09 -4.76
N ILE A 243 -3.10 24.18 -4.41
CA ILE A 243 -3.77 25.38 -3.90
C ILE A 243 -4.15 26.26 -5.10
N ALA A 244 -5.41 26.65 -5.18
CA ALA A 244 -5.96 27.53 -6.22
C ALA A 244 -5.65 29.01 -5.94
N LEU A 245 -4.36 29.31 -5.78
CA LEU A 245 -3.82 30.66 -5.57
C LEU A 245 -2.52 30.82 -6.37
N SER A 246 -2.14 32.07 -6.64
CA SER A 246 -0.79 32.35 -7.12
C SER A 246 0.26 31.97 -6.08
N TYR A 247 1.51 31.77 -6.52
CA TYR A 247 2.63 31.51 -5.62
C TYR A 247 2.79 32.64 -4.58
N SER A 248 2.67 33.91 -4.98
CA SER A 248 2.84 35.07 -4.09
C SER A 248 1.76 35.14 -3.01
N GLU A 249 0.50 34.89 -3.36
CA GLU A 249 -0.60 34.86 -2.39
C GLU A 249 -0.45 33.69 -1.43
N THR A 250 -0.11 32.51 -1.96
CA THR A 250 0.16 31.30 -1.16
C THR A 250 1.27 31.57 -0.16
N LYS A 251 2.39 32.16 -0.61
CA LYS A 251 3.54 32.51 0.25
C LYS A 251 3.14 33.48 1.35
N THR A 252 2.37 34.51 1.03
CA THR A 252 1.88 35.49 2.01
C THR A 252 1.07 34.84 3.14
N LEU A 253 0.18 33.89 2.80
CA LEU A 253 -0.61 33.17 3.79
C LEU A 253 0.22 32.15 4.56
N LEU A 254 1.16 31.49 3.89
CA LEU A 254 2.10 30.53 4.47
C LEU A 254 2.98 31.20 5.53
N ASP A 255 3.56 32.37 5.24
CA ASP A 255 4.43 33.11 6.17
C ASP A 255 3.67 33.60 7.42
N ARG A 256 2.34 33.69 7.34
CA ARG A 256 1.44 34.01 8.45
C ARG A 256 0.86 32.77 9.16
N ASN A 257 1.24 31.57 8.73
CA ASN A 257 0.65 30.30 9.18
C ASN A 257 -0.90 30.27 9.08
N ALA A 258 -1.46 30.93 8.08
CA ALA A 258 -2.92 31.05 7.89
C ALA A 258 -3.52 29.79 7.24
N TRP A 259 -3.45 28.66 7.95
CA TRP A 259 -3.82 27.33 7.42
C TRP A 259 -5.26 27.24 6.94
N ASP A 260 -6.22 27.74 7.71
CA ASP A 260 -7.63 27.69 7.33
C ASP A 260 -7.89 28.49 6.02
N ALA A 261 -7.22 29.63 5.85
CA ALA A 261 -7.33 30.44 4.62
C ALA A 261 -6.73 29.73 3.40
N LEU A 262 -5.59 29.05 3.57
CA LEU A 262 -4.98 28.24 2.52
C LEU A 262 -5.84 27.00 2.18
N LEU A 263 -6.39 26.31 3.18
CA LEU A 263 -7.25 25.15 3.00
C LEU A 263 -8.57 25.50 2.31
N ASN A 264 -9.10 26.70 2.51
CA ASN A 264 -10.26 27.18 1.73
C ASN A 264 -9.97 27.33 0.24
N LYS A 265 -8.69 27.31 -0.15
CA LYS A 265 -8.22 27.32 -1.54
C LYS A 265 -7.60 25.99 -1.98
N ASP A 266 -7.64 24.96 -1.13
CA ASP A 266 -7.20 23.61 -1.49
C ASP A 266 -8.16 22.98 -2.49
N GLN A 267 -7.64 22.57 -3.65
CA GLN A 267 -8.48 22.00 -4.71
C GLN A 267 -9.20 20.73 -4.23
N LEU A 268 -8.56 19.84 -3.46
CA LEU A 268 -9.26 18.63 -2.99
C LEU A 268 -10.45 18.99 -2.10
N LYS A 269 -10.28 19.94 -1.18
CA LYS A 269 -11.38 20.45 -0.36
C LYS A 269 -12.50 21.04 -1.23
N ILE A 270 -12.18 21.92 -2.16
CA ILE A 270 -13.16 22.56 -3.07
C ILE A 270 -13.93 21.51 -3.89
N GLU A 271 -13.22 20.55 -4.48
CA GLU A 271 -13.82 19.51 -5.33
C GLU A 271 -14.71 18.56 -4.51
N ARG A 272 -14.35 18.28 -3.24
CA ARG A 272 -15.16 17.49 -2.30
C ARG A 272 -16.40 18.22 -1.83
N ASP A 273 -16.26 19.48 -1.41
CA ASP A 273 -17.38 20.31 -0.94
C ASP A 273 -18.42 20.49 -2.06
N ALA A 274 -17.96 20.59 -3.32
CA ALA A 274 -18.84 20.66 -4.48
C ALA A 274 -19.37 19.29 -4.96
N GLY A 275 -19.05 18.19 -4.27
CA GLY A 275 -19.55 16.85 -4.56
C GLY A 275 -19.03 16.22 -5.85
N ARG A 276 -17.94 16.76 -6.45
CA ARG A 276 -17.38 16.28 -7.73
C ARG A 276 -16.46 15.08 -7.58
N VAL A 277 -15.90 14.88 -6.39
CA VAL A 277 -14.98 13.78 -6.08
C VAL A 277 -15.13 13.34 -4.63
N PHE A 278 -14.78 12.08 -4.31
CA PHE A 278 -14.77 11.57 -2.93
C PHE A 278 -16.08 11.81 -2.15
N LYS A 279 -17.24 11.71 -2.82
CA LYS A 279 -18.55 11.83 -2.17
C LYS A 279 -18.72 10.75 -1.10
N GLY A 280 -19.07 11.16 0.12
CA GLY A 280 -19.22 10.25 1.28
C GLY A 280 -17.91 9.85 1.94
N TRP A 281 -16.77 10.39 1.50
CA TRP A 281 -15.48 10.17 2.15
C TRP A 281 -15.18 11.29 3.14
N HIS A 282 -14.46 10.93 4.20
CA HIS A 282 -14.05 11.81 5.26
C HIS A 282 -12.53 12.04 5.23
N GLU A 283 -12.11 13.19 5.74
CA GLU A 283 -10.71 13.58 5.92
C GLU A 283 -10.60 14.38 7.21
N GLY A 284 -9.51 14.20 7.95
CA GLY A 284 -9.25 14.93 9.18
C GLY A 284 -8.97 16.40 8.93
N LYS A 285 -9.15 17.22 9.97
CA LYS A 285 -8.69 18.60 9.91
C LYS A 285 -7.15 18.62 9.82
N ILE A 286 -6.63 19.34 8.84
CA ILE A 286 -5.20 19.51 8.61
C ILE A 286 -4.71 20.68 9.47
N PHE A 287 -3.73 20.42 10.33
CA PHE A 287 -3.08 21.42 11.20
C PHE A 287 -1.58 21.55 10.94
N PHE A 288 -1.11 21.04 9.79
CA PHE A 288 0.29 21.02 9.41
C PHE A 288 0.52 21.75 8.09
N ALA A 289 1.73 22.26 7.89
CA ALA A 289 2.13 22.99 6.69
C ALA A 289 2.06 22.13 5.41
N PRO A 290 1.90 22.75 4.22
CA PRO A 290 1.92 22.04 2.94
C PRO A 290 3.11 21.07 2.79
N THR A 291 2.85 19.88 2.27
CA THR A 291 3.81 18.76 2.23
C THR A 291 4.70 18.77 0.99
N TYR A 292 4.38 19.61 0.01
CA TYR A 292 5.09 19.76 -1.26
C TYR A 292 5.20 21.26 -1.62
N LYS A 293 6.19 21.75 -2.36
CA LYS A 293 7.44 21.11 -2.79
C LYS A 293 8.62 21.69 -2.02
N TYR A 294 9.42 20.87 -1.37
CA TYR A 294 10.63 21.30 -0.67
C TYR A 294 11.86 21.26 -1.58
N SER A 295 12.82 22.13 -1.30
CA SER A 295 14.18 22.01 -1.82
C SER A 295 14.87 20.78 -1.23
N TYR A 296 15.82 20.20 -1.96
CA TYR A 296 16.55 19.01 -1.53
C TYR A 296 17.23 19.23 -0.16
N ASN A 297 17.00 18.29 0.77
CA ASN A 297 17.56 18.31 2.11
C ASN A 297 17.36 19.64 2.88
N SER A 298 16.22 20.31 2.68
CA SER A 298 15.94 21.63 3.26
C SER A 298 14.47 21.74 3.71
N ASP A 299 14.21 22.63 4.67
CA ASP A 299 12.86 23.02 5.09
C ASP A 299 12.31 24.21 4.29
N ALA A 300 13.12 24.77 3.38
CA ALA A 300 12.66 25.78 2.44
C ALA A 300 11.83 25.15 1.30
N TYR A 301 10.76 25.83 0.89
CA TYR A 301 10.03 25.45 -0.30
C TYR A 301 10.84 25.77 -1.56
N ALA A 302 10.68 24.94 -2.59
CA ALA A 302 11.40 25.08 -3.85
C ALA A 302 11.10 26.43 -4.51
N GLY A 303 12.14 27.19 -4.81
CA GLY A 303 12.06 28.57 -5.32
C GLY A 303 12.13 29.68 -4.26
N ASP A 304 12.21 29.35 -2.96
CA ASP A 304 12.45 30.34 -1.90
C ASP A 304 13.93 30.79 -1.87
N THR A 305 14.86 29.96 -2.36
CA THR A 305 16.30 30.26 -2.36
C THR A 305 16.76 30.88 -3.67
N THR A 306 17.67 31.86 -3.60
CA THR A 306 18.21 32.61 -4.76
C THR A 306 18.96 31.74 -5.78
N LYS A 307 19.31 30.50 -5.42
CA LYS A 307 20.06 29.55 -6.26
C LYS A 307 19.16 28.71 -7.19
N GLU A 308 17.86 28.63 -6.94
CA GLU A 308 16.95 27.86 -7.77
C GLU A 308 16.36 28.71 -8.90
N LYS A 309 16.53 28.27 -10.16
CA LYS A 309 15.95 28.93 -11.33
C LYS A 309 14.43 29.08 -11.14
N LYS A 310 13.89 30.29 -11.30
CA LYS A 310 12.44 30.63 -11.26
C LYS A 310 11.55 29.60 -11.97
N ASN A 311 12.05 28.96 -13.04
CA ASN A 311 11.36 27.95 -13.84
C ASN A 311 11.10 26.60 -13.12
N LYS A 312 11.75 26.33 -11.98
CA LYS A 312 11.54 25.13 -11.16
C LYS A 312 10.61 25.36 -9.96
N ARG A 313 10.16 26.60 -9.76
CA ARG A 313 9.27 27.00 -8.67
C ARG A 313 7.92 26.31 -8.78
N ARG A 314 7.41 25.82 -7.66
CA ARG A 314 6.09 25.20 -7.50
C ARG A 314 5.38 25.85 -6.33
N THR A 315 4.07 26.00 -6.44
CA THR A 315 3.28 26.55 -5.34
C THR A 315 3.20 25.49 -4.23
N PRO A 316 3.49 25.86 -2.97
CA PRO A 316 3.30 24.94 -1.85
C PRO A 316 1.89 24.35 -1.83
N ALA A 317 1.76 23.04 -1.61
CA ALA A 317 0.47 22.33 -1.64
C ALA A 317 0.44 21.10 -0.72
N TRP A 318 -0.77 20.73 -0.28
CA TRP A 318 -1.04 19.44 0.38
C TRP A 318 -1.36 18.38 -0.68
N CYS A 319 -0.30 17.83 -1.29
CA CYS A 319 -0.41 16.76 -2.27
C CYS A 319 -0.70 15.40 -1.59
N ASP A 320 -0.18 15.19 -0.39
CA ASP A 320 -0.15 13.90 0.30
C ASP A 320 -1.31 13.81 1.30
N ARG A 321 -2.29 12.94 1.03
CA ARG A 321 -3.59 12.95 1.74
C ARG A 321 -3.98 11.58 2.23
N ILE A 322 -4.78 11.53 3.29
CA ILE A 322 -5.33 10.30 3.87
C ILE A 322 -6.83 10.52 4.14
N LEU A 323 -7.67 9.79 3.41
CA LEU A 323 -9.12 9.82 3.51
C LEU A 323 -9.64 8.45 3.93
N TRP A 324 -10.87 8.41 4.45
CA TRP A 324 -11.55 7.16 4.78
C TRP A 324 -13.03 7.17 4.37
N HIS A 325 -13.60 5.98 4.24
CA HIS A 325 -15.00 5.75 3.94
C HIS A 325 -15.51 4.53 4.70
N GLY A 326 -16.77 4.58 5.10
CA GLY A 326 -17.43 3.56 5.93
C GLY A 326 -17.53 3.98 7.39
N ASP A 327 -18.39 3.27 8.12
CA ASP A 327 -18.70 3.56 9.52
C ASP A 327 -17.64 2.96 10.46
N GLY A 328 -17.71 3.29 11.75
CA GLY A 328 -16.84 2.70 12.77
C GLY A 328 -15.35 3.03 12.58
N ILE A 329 -15.03 4.13 11.90
CA ILE A 329 -13.67 4.67 11.75
C ILE A 329 -13.62 6.03 12.41
N ARG A 330 -12.72 6.18 13.38
CA ARG A 330 -12.45 7.45 14.04
C ARG A 330 -10.96 7.77 13.95
N GLN A 331 -10.63 8.85 13.24
CA GLN A 331 -9.26 9.34 13.16
C GLN A 331 -8.85 9.98 14.49
N LEU A 332 -7.70 9.55 15.03
CA LEU A 332 -7.12 10.09 16.25
C LEU A 332 -6.10 11.18 15.97
N THR A 333 -5.22 10.93 15.01
CA THR A 333 -4.13 11.84 14.66
C THR A 333 -4.02 11.96 13.16
N TYR A 334 -3.60 13.14 12.70
CA TYR A 334 -3.30 13.38 11.30
C TYR A 334 -2.14 14.39 11.21
N VAL A 335 -0.95 13.89 10.90
CA VAL A 335 0.30 14.63 11.09
C VAL A 335 1.25 14.48 9.89
N ARG A 336 2.10 15.48 9.72
CA ARG A 336 3.24 15.46 8.80
C ARG A 336 4.51 15.07 9.58
N GLY A 337 5.36 14.27 8.97
CA GLY A 337 6.71 13.97 9.47
C GLY A 337 7.77 14.89 8.84
N GLU A 338 8.89 15.07 9.54
CA GLU A 338 9.93 16.06 9.17
C GLU A 338 11.12 15.47 8.39
N SER A 339 10.95 14.29 7.77
CA SER A 339 12.02 13.70 6.95
C SER A 339 12.29 14.55 5.71
N ARG A 340 13.57 14.89 5.49
CA ARG A 340 14.04 15.72 4.36
C ARG A 340 14.55 14.92 3.16
N PHE A 341 14.34 13.61 3.16
CA PHE A 341 14.84 12.70 2.12
C PHE A 341 14.19 12.95 0.74
N SER A 342 12.98 13.50 0.72
CA SER A 342 12.21 13.82 -0.48
C SER A 342 11.85 15.30 -0.53
N ASP A 343 11.47 15.78 -1.71
CA ASP A 343 10.79 17.06 -1.91
C ASP A 343 9.34 17.05 -1.37
N HIS A 344 8.85 15.89 -0.92
CA HIS A 344 7.66 15.73 -0.11
C HIS A 344 8.00 15.47 1.36
N ARG A 345 7.06 15.80 2.24
CA ARG A 345 7.10 15.43 3.66
C ARG A 345 6.16 14.26 3.93
N PRO A 346 6.58 13.19 4.63
CA PRO A 346 5.72 12.06 4.94
C PRO A 346 4.46 12.49 5.69
N VAL A 347 3.34 11.79 5.47
CA VAL A 347 2.08 12.03 6.17
C VAL A 347 1.64 10.74 6.86
N CYS A 348 1.20 10.86 8.10
CA CYS A 348 0.78 9.76 8.95
C CYS A 348 -0.59 10.04 9.56
N SER A 349 -1.38 8.99 9.74
CA SER A 349 -2.66 9.05 10.42
C SER A 349 -2.85 7.81 11.28
N VAL A 350 -3.41 7.99 12.47
CA VAL A 350 -3.79 6.90 13.37
C VAL A 350 -5.31 6.87 13.47
N PHE A 351 -5.90 5.68 13.41
CA PHE A 351 -7.33 5.47 13.48
C PHE A 351 -7.67 4.47 14.58
N VAL A 352 -8.80 4.68 15.24
CA VAL A 352 -9.55 3.61 15.92
C VAL A 352 -10.56 3.08 14.93
N VAL A 353 -10.60 1.77 14.76
CA VAL A 353 -11.50 1.12 13.81
C VAL A 353 -12.20 -0.04 14.48
N ASP A 354 -13.53 0.00 14.49
CA ASP A 354 -14.36 -1.04 15.09
C ASP A 354 -14.34 -2.31 14.21
N VAL A 355 -14.16 -3.46 14.84
CA VAL A 355 -14.10 -4.77 14.17
C VAL A 355 -15.13 -5.73 14.76
N GLU A 356 -15.85 -6.43 13.89
CA GLU A 356 -16.85 -7.42 14.27
C GLU A 356 -16.22 -8.80 14.42
N VAL A 357 -16.33 -9.37 15.62
CA VAL A 357 -15.77 -10.68 15.98
C VAL A 357 -16.87 -11.73 16.07
N CYS A 358 -16.54 -12.97 15.73
CA CYS A 358 -17.42 -14.14 15.93
C CYS A 358 -17.01 -14.81 17.25
N GLU A 359 -17.78 -14.69 18.33
CA GLU A 359 -17.54 -15.50 19.53
C GLU A 359 -18.07 -16.92 19.31
N SER A 360 -17.17 -17.90 19.32
CA SER A 360 -17.56 -19.31 19.44
C SER A 360 -17.93 -19.61 20.88
N LYS A 361 -19.19 -19.35 21.28
CA LYS A 361 -19.96 -20.22 22.19
C LYS A 361 -21.38 -19.77 22.51
N THR A 362 -21.81 -18.56 22.17
CA THR A 362 -23.22 -18.17 22.16
C THR A 362 -23.42 -17.19 21.02
N GLY A 363 -24.47 -17.33 20.21
CA GLY A 363 -24.68 -16.56 18.97
C GLY A 363 -24.95 -15.05 19.16
N ILE A 364 -24.10 -14.35 19.91
CA ILE A 364 -24.21 -12.92 20.20
C ILE A 364 -23.08 -12.18 19.47
N THR A 365 -23.45 -11.31 18.54
CA THR A 365 -22.51 -10.41 17.85
C THR A 365 -22.14 -9.26 18.78
N ARG A 366 -20.85 -9.06 19.07
CA ARG A 366 -20.32 -7.91 19.81
C ARG A 366 -19.42 -7.06 18.89
N ARG A 367 -19.55 -5.74 18.99
CA ARG A 367 -18.62 -4.77 18.38
C ARG A 367 -17.48 -4.54 19.38
N GLN A 368 -16.23 -4.66 18.92
CA GLN A 368 -15.03 -4.30 19.68
C GLN A 368 -14.29 -3.14 19.02
#